data_AF-A0A7S0AGT8-F1
#
_entry.id   AF-A0A7S0AGT8-F1
#
_cell.length_a   1.000
_cell.length_b   1.000
_cell.length_c   1.000
_cell.angle_alpha   90.00
_cell.angle_beta   90.00
_cell.angle_gamma   90.00
#
_symmetry.space_group_name_H-M   'P 1'
#
loop_
_entity.id
_entity.type
_entity.pdbx_description
1 polymer ?
#
loop_
_entity_poly.entity_id
_entity_poly.type
_entity_poly.pdbx_seq_one_letter_code
_entity_poly.pdbx_strand_id
1 'polypeptide(L)'
;MGAEDRWQEYVLIDYWFEPNVDDIRKEAFRVAVETWRNSTCINLIERAVPPQVPTYIKVGIYDTGSCYLSGMGWPGNESWSRPSEINLGWCKDMRSKGNMVHEIGHAIGMNHEQKRPDAGSTYHGHGPHLQIHWASIPGNWWSQYTGDASSYTGSAFDGPGDPLAGYQPYDFESIMHYGGGSRFDTIPADKEHLTGQRQHLTLGDIEQIKDIYQCRPKCRQGPCPTPAPTPAPTPAPTPAPTP
;
A
#
# COMPACT_ATOMS: atom_id res chain seq x y z
N MET A 1 -16.21 14.05 -13.84
CA MET A 1 -15.62 13.38 -15.02
C MET A 1 -15.23 11.99 -14.57
N GLY A 2 -15.72 10.92 -15.22
CA GLY A 2 -15.44 9.55 -14.78
C GLY A 2 -14.01 9.13 -15.12
N ALA A 3 -13.39 8.32 -14.26
CA ALA A 3 -12.07 7.74 -14.52
C ALA A 3 -12.07 6.95 -15.84
N GLU A 4 -11.03 7.13 -16.66
CA GLU A 4 -10.91 6.45 -17.95
C GLU A 4 -10.93 4.92 -17.77
N ASP A 5 -11.54 4.25 -18.75
CA ASP A 5 -11.60 2.79 -18.80
C ASP A 5 -10.29 2.21 -19.37
N ARG A 6 -9.32 1.99 -18.47
CA ARG A 6 -7.93 1.62 -18.80
C ARG A 6 -7.59 0.15 -18.60
N TRP A 7 -8.36 -0.59 -17.79
CA TRP A 7 -8.03 -1.94 -17.34
C TRP A 7 -9.00 -2.97 -17.91
N GLN A 8 -8.51 -4.16 -18.25
CA GLN A 8 -9.33 -5.26 -18.78
C GLN A 8 -10.43 -5.63 -17.79
N GLU A 9 -10.07 -5.71 -16.52
CA GLU A 9 -10.96 -5.98 -15.40
C GLU A 9 -10.71 -4.98 -14.27
N TYR A 10 -11.72 -4.79 -13.42
CA TYR A 10 -11.62 -3.98 -12.22
C TYR A 10 -11.97 -4.81 -11.00
N VAL A 11 -11.20 -4.60 -9.94
CA VAL A 11 -11.54 -5.12 -8.61
C VAL A 11 -12.48 -4.13 -7.97
N LEU A 12 -13.72 -4.56 -7.75
CA LEU A 12 -14.78 -3.73 -7.18
C LEU A 12 -14.82 -3.93 -5.67
N ILE A 13 -14.66 -2.85 -4.90
CA ILE A 13 -14.70 -2.87 -3.44
C ILE A 13 -15.77 -1.89 -2.99
N ASP A 14 -16.81 -2.38 -2.33
CA ASP A 14 -17.86 -1.51 -1.84
C ASP A 14 -17.39 -0.74 -0.60
N TYR A 15 -17.75 0.55 -0.53
CA TYR A 15 -17.64 1.31 0.71
C TYR A 15 -18.91 2.10 1.00
N TRP A 16 -19.14 2.38 2.28
CA TRP A 16 -20.28 3.15 2.74
C TRP A 16 -19.85 4.13 3.84
N PHE A 17 -20.36 5.36 3.76
CA PHE A 17 -20.15 6.37 4.80
C PHE A 17 -21.16 6.22 5.93
N GLU A 18 -20.66 6.13 7.16
CA GLU A 18 -21.49 6.25 8.36
C GLU A 18 -22.20 7.62 8.40
N PRO A 19 -23.37 7.71 9.05
CA PRO A 19 -24.12 8.96 9.13
C PRO A 19 -23.37 10.11 9.81
N ASN A 20 -22.31 9.81 10.57
CA ASN A 20 -21.51 10.78 11.31
C ASN A 20 -20.37 11.42 10.50
N VAL A 21 -20.22 11.08 9.22
CA VAL A 21 -19.21 11.69 8.34
C VAL A 21 -19.80 12.94 7.67
N ASP A 22 -19.16 14.09 7.89
CA ASP A 22 -19.50 15.35 7.24
C ASP A 22 -19.10 15.39 5.76
N ASP A 23 -19.72 16.29 5.00
CA ASP A 23 -19.53 16.33 3.54
C ASP A 23 -18.13 16.75 3.10
N ILE A 24 -17.39 17.51 3.93
CA ILE A 24 -16.00 17.88 3.64
C ILE A 24 -15.11 16.64 3.67
N ARG A 25 -15.29 15.78 4.68
CA ARG A 25 -14.61 14.48 4.75
C ARG A 25 -15.01 13.56 3.61
N LYS A 26 -16.30 13.47 3.29
CA LYS A 26 -16.77 12.61 2.19
C LYS A 26 -16.12 13.01 0.87
N GLU A 27 -16.06 14.32 0.59
CA GLU A 27 -15.44 14.83 -0.62
C GLU A 27 -13.93 14.49 -0.68
N ALA A 28 -13.20 14.76 0.40
CA ALA A 28 -11.78 14.43 0.45
C ALA A 28 -11.52 12.92 0.31
N PHE A 29 -12.37 12.08 0.91
CA PHE A 29 -12.25 10.63 0.81
C PHE A 29 -12.58 10.12 -0.61
N ARG A 30 -13.58 10.70 -1.29
CA ARG A 30 -13.87 10.40 -2.71
C ARG A 30 -12.67 10.72 -3.60
N VAL A 31 -11.98 11.84 -3.37
CA VAL A 31 -10.75 12.16 -4.13
C VAL A 31 -9.61 11.18 -3.81
N ALA A 32 -9.52 10.68 -2.58
CA ALA A 32 -8.58 9.62 -2.22
C ALA A 32 -8.91 8.29 -2.94
N VAL A 33 -10.20 7.93 -3.03
CA VAL A 33 -10.70 6.81 -3.82
C VAL A 33 -10.34 6.96 -5.31
N GLU A 34 -10.57 8.15 -5.88
CA GLU A 34 -10.22 8.43 -7.27
C GLU A 34 -8.71 8.33 -7.55
N THR A 35 -7.86 8.67 -6.56
CA THR A 35 -6.40 8.56 -6.68
C THR A 35 -5.97 7.11 -6.97
N TRP A 36 -6.56 6.14 -6.28
CA TRP A 36 -6.35 4.72 -6.54
C TRP A 36 -6.94 4.31 -7.90
N ARG A 37 -8.20 4.67 -8.16
CA ARG A 37 -8.91 4.30 -9.40
C ARG A 37 -8.26 4.82 -10.68
N ASN A 38 -7.58 5.96 -10.62
CA ASN A 38 -6.88 6.54 -11.76
C ASN A 38 -5.53 5.85 -12.06
N SER A 39 -4.96 5.16 -11.08
CA SER A 39 -3.60 4.62 -11.13
C SER A 39 -3.57 3.10 -11.25
N THR A 40 -4.62 2.43 -10.77
CA THR A 40 -4.72 0.96 -10.70
C THR A 40 -6.10 0.49 -11.19
N CYS A 41 -6.29 -0.83 -11.22
CA CYS A 41 -7.57 -1.47 -11.52
C CYS A 41 -8.51 -1.56 -10.29
N ILE A 42 -8.15 -0.94 -9.16
CA ILE A 42 -8.99 -0.89 -7.98
C ILE A 42 -10.11 0.14 -8.19
N ASN A 43 -11.34 -0.25 -7.87
CA ASN A 43 -12.50 0.63 -7.96
C ASN A 43 -13.34 0.55 -6.70
N LEU A 44 -13.17 1.52 -5.80
CA LEU A 44 -13.98 1.64 -4.59
C LEU A 44 -15.33 2.28 -4.96
N ILE A 45 -16.42 1.57 -4.72
CA ILE A 45 -17.77 1.99 -5.09
C ILE A 45 -18.53 2.48 -3.86
N GLU A 46 -18.90 3.77 -3.88
CA GLU A 46 -19.75 4.33 -2.83
C GLU A 46 -21.15 3.73 -2.90
N ARG A 47 -21.63 3.25 -1.76
CA ARG A 47 -23.01 2.79 -1.59
C ARG A 47 -23.82 3.83 -0.83
N ALA A 48 -25.07 4.02 -1.22
CA ALA A 48 -25.99 4.95 -0.55
C ALA A 48 -26.52 4.42 0.79
N VAL A 49 -26.53 3.09 0.94
CA VAL A 49 -26.98 2.38 2.14
C VAL A 49 -25.94 1.31 2.51
N PRO A 50 -25.87 0.89 3.79
CA PRO A 50 -24.98 -0.19 4.20
C PRO A 50 -25.22 -1.45 3.38
N PRO A 51 -24.19 -2.01 2.72
CA PRO A 51 -24.30 -3.29 2.04
C PRO A 51 -24.76 -4.40 2.99
N GLN A 52 -25.66 -5.26 2.50
CA GLN A 52 -26.14 -6.45 3.22
C GLN A 52 -25.25 -7.66 2.91
N VAL A 53 -23.95 -7.43 2.84
CA VAL A 53 -22.90 -8.44 2.62
C VAL A 53 -21.88 -8.33 3.76
N PRO A 54 -21.20 -9.43 4.14
CA PRO A 54 -20.31 -9.43 5.29
C PRO A 54 -19.06 -8.55 5.10
N THR A 55 -18.70 -8.23 3.86
CA THR A 55 -17.43 -7.59 3.52
C THR A 55 -17.59 -6.39 2.61
N TYR A 56 -17.34 -5.22 3.20
CA TYR A 56 -17.22 -3.93 2.55
C TYR A 56 -16.39 -3.02 3.46
N ILE A 57 -16.04 -1.80 3.00
CA ILE A 57 -15.36 -0.81 3.83
C ILE A 57 -16.40 0.13 4.45
N LYS A 58 -16.42 0.21 5.77
CA LYS A 58 -17.14 1.26 6.48
C LYS A 58 -16.22 2.46 6.67
N VAL A 59 -16.70 3.65 6.36
CA VAL A 59 -15.94 4.88 6.55
C VAL A 59 -16.69 5.76 7.55
N GLY A 60 -16.06 6.04 8.69
CA GLY A 60 -16.73 6.67 9.82
C GLY A 60 -15.81 7.55 10.66
N ILE A 61 -16.39 8.15 11.70
CA ILE A 61 -15.64 8.82 12.77
C ILE A 61 -15.85 8.03 14.06
N TYR A 62 -14.86 7.21 14.44
CA TYR A 62 -14.90 6.36 15.63
C TYR A 62 -14.01 6.90 16.75
N ASP A 63 -12.91 7.55 16.37
CA ASP A 63 -12.01 8.24 17.29
C ASP A 63 -11.49 9.52 16.63
N THR A 64 -11.82 10.68 17.21
CA THR A 64 -11.42 11.99 16.67
C THR A 64 -9.91 12.25 16.71
N GLY A 65 -9.17 11.51 17.53
CA GLY A 65 -7.72 11.66 17.72
C GLY A 65 -6.86 10.86 16.76
N SER A 66 -7.44 10.00 15.91
CA SER A 66 -6.71 9.11 15.02
C SER A 66 -7.24 9.12 13.58
N CYS A 67 -6.48 8.50 12.68
CA CYS A 67 -6.85 8.19 11.31
C CYS A 67 -6.22 6.82 11.05
N TYR A 68 -7.05 5.81 10.79
CA TYR A 68 -6.61 4.41 10.77
C TYR A 68 -7.60 3.54 9.99
N LEU A 69 -7.14 2.37 9.56
CA LEU A 69 -7.96 1.22 9.17
C LEU A 69 -7.98 0.15 10.27
N SER A 70 -9.15 -0.42 10.58
CA SER A 70 -9.24 -1.64 11.37
C SER A 70 -8.93 -2.88 10.51
N GLY A 71 -7.92 -3.65 10.91
CA GLY A 71 -7.46 -4.82 10.15
C GLY A 71 -6.49 -4.46 9.03
N MET A 72 -6.44 -5.31 8.00
CA MET A 72 -5.60 -5.13 6.81
C MET A 72 -6.16 -5.97 5.66
N GLY A 73 -6.22 -5.40 4.46
CA GLY A 73 -6.72 -6.09 3.28
C GLY A 73 -8.18 -6.52 3.36
N TRP A 74 -8.54 -7.49 2.51
CA TRP A 74 -9.89 -8.04 2.43
C TRP A 74 -10.16 -9.03 3.57
N PRO A 75 -11.22 -8.83 4.39
CA PRO A 75 -11.49 -9.65 5.58
C PRO A 75 -12.05 -11.05 5.28
N GLY A 76 -12.18 -11.46 4.01
CA GLY A 76 -12.69 -12.78 3.61
C GLY A 76 -14.22 -12.88 3.64
N ASN A 77 -14.83 -13.82 2.91
CA ASN A 77 -16.28 -13.92 2.74
C ASN A 77 -17.01 -14.74 3.83
N GLU A 78 -16.32 -15.04 4.93
CA GLU A 78 -16.84 -15.90 5.99
C GLU A 78 -17.98 -15.19 6.75
N SER A 79 -18.93 -15.97 7.29
CA SER A 79 -20.07 -15.40 8.01
C SER A 79 -19.68 -14.59 9.26
N TRP A 80 -18.46 -14.80 9.77
CA TRP A 80 -17.90 -14.12 10.92
C TRP A 80 -17.06 -12.89 10.55
N SER A 81 -16.78 -12.70 9.26
CA SER A 81 -16.01 -11.56 8.77
C SER A 81 -16.78 -10.28 9.03
N ARG A 82 -16.05 -9.27 9.51
CA ARG A 82 -16.60 -7.94 9.78
C ARG A 82 -16.11 -6.98 8.71
N PRO A 83 -16.91 -5.96 8.36
CA PRO A 83 -16.43 -4.87 7.51
C PRO A 83 -15.19 -4.23 8.10
N SER A 84 -14.20 -3.92 7.25
CA SER A 84 -13.05 -3.11 7.67
C SER A 84 -13.53 -1.67 7.89
N GLU A 85 -13.02 -1.01 8.93
CA GLU A 85 -13.46 0.33 9.31
C GLU A 85 -12.32 1.32 9.11
N ILE A 86 -12.50 2.28 8.20
CA ILE A 86 -11.64 3.44 8.10
C ILE A 86 -12.18 4.54 9.01
N ASN A 87 -11.39 4.91 10.01
CA ASN A 87 -11.65 6.04 10.87
C ASN A 87 -11.04 7.32 10.26
N LEU A 88 -11.87 8.34 10.03
CA LEU A 88 -11.45 9.63 9.48
C LEU A 88 -11.13 10.70 10.54
N GLY A 89 -11.08 10.36 11.83
CA GLY A 89 -10.95 11.27 12.98
C GLY A 89 -10.35 12.64 12.69
N TRP A 90 -9.02 12.75 12.65
CA TRP A 90 -8.33 14.00 12.29
C TRP A 90 -8.12 14.20 10.78
N CYS A 91 -8.39 13.17 9.96
CA CYS A 91 -8.37 13.25 8.50
C CYS A 91 -9.63 13.99 8.00
N LYS A 92 -9.65 15.33 8.12
CA LYS A 92 -10.89 16.12 7.99
C LYS A 92 -11.21 16.61 6.59
N ASP A 93 -10.20 16.83 5.76
CA ASP A 93 -10.35 17.57 4.50
C ASP A 93 -9.23 17.24 3.51
N MET A 94 -9.19 17.98 2.39
CA MET A 94 -8.23 17.80 1.32
C MET A 94 -6.75 17.92 1.73
N ARG A 95 -6.43 18.61 2.83
CA ARG A 95 -5.07 18.65 3.39
C ARG A 95 -4.65 17.30 3.95
N SER A 96 -5.61 16.48 4.35
CA SER A 96 -5.41 15.12 4.86
C SER A 96 -5.69 14.04 3.81
N LYS A 97 -5.95 14.41 2.54
CA LYS A 97 -6.25 13.45 1.46
C LYS A 97 -5.23 12.31 1.39
N GLY A 98 -3.92 12.60 1.49
CA GLY A 98 -2.91 11.55 1.41
C GLY A 98 -2.96 10.54 2.56
N ASN A 99 -3.45 10.94 3.74
CA ASN A 99 -3.69 10.00 4.83
C ASN A 99 -4.90 9.10 4.52
N MET A 100 -5.95 9.65 3.90
CA MET A 100 -7.05 8.82 3.41
C MET A 100 -6.60 7.85 2.31
N VAL A 101 -5.69 8.27 1.41
CA VAL A 101 -5.07 7.38 0.41
C VAL A 101 -4.28 6.26 1.10
N HIS A 102 -3.52 6.57 2.15
CA HIS A 102 -2.79 5.60 2.99
C HIS A 102 -3.72 4.58 3.65
N GLU A 103 -4.81 5.02 4.27
CA GLU A 103 -5.77 4.09 4.89
C GLU A 103 -6.47 3.19 3.86
N ILE A 104 -6.75 3.72 2.66
CA ILE A 104 -7.24 2.89 1.55
C ILE A 104 -6.16 1.89 1.13
N GLY A 105 -4.88 2.28 1.09
CA GLY A 105 -3.74 1.39 0.85
C GLY A 105 -3.72 0.19 1.80
N HIS A 106 -3.91 0.43 3.10
CA HIS A 106 -4.09 -0.65 4.08
C HIS A 106 -5.30 -1.54 3.76
N ALA A 107 -6.41 -0.94 3.32
CA ALA A 107 -7.65 -1.68 3.04
C ALA A 107 -7.52 -2.60 1.83
N ILE A 108 -6.61 -2.27 0.92
CA ILE A 108 -6.25 -3.09 -0.24
C ILE A 108 -4.95 -3.89 -0.02
N GLY A 109 -4.51 -4.05 1.23
CA GLY A 109 -3.50 -5.03 1.61
C GLY A 109 -2.06 -4.52 1.68
N MET A 110 -1.82 -3.22 1.63
CA MET A 110 -0.48 -2.68 1.85
C MET A 110 -0.15 -2.65 3.35
N ASN A 111 0.94 -3.27 3.75
CA ASN A 111 1.55 -3.06 5.07
C ASN A 111 2.30 -1.72 5.07
N HIS A 112 2.80 -1.30 6.22
CA HIS A 112 3.76 -0.19 6.23
C HIS A 112 5.09 -0.62 5.60
N GLU A 113 5.72 0.27 4.84
CA GLU A 113 6.95 -0.05 4.11
C GLU A 113 8.10 -0.41 5.08
N GLN A 114 8.22 0.28 6.22
CA GLN A 114 9.22 -0.06 7.24
C GLN A 114 8.98 -1.39 7.95
N LYS A 115 7.84 -2.06 7.71
CA LYS A 115 7.56 -3.41 8.19
C LYS A 115 7.94 -4.49 7.19
N ARG A 116 8.45 -4.15 5.99
CA ARG A 116 8.99 -5.17 5.10
C ARG A 116 10.11 -5.97 5.81
N PRO A 117 10.23 -7.28 5.56
CA PRO A 117 11.21 -8.12 6.24
C PRO A 117 12.67 -7.77 5.88
N ASP A 118 12.88 -7.11 4.73
CA ASP A 118 14.16 -6.56 4.29
C ASP A 118 14.42 -5.12 4.77
N ALA A 119 13.51 -4.51 5.54
CA ALA A 119 13.66 -3.14 6.04
C ALA A 119 14.79 -3.06 7.09
N GLY A 120 14.57 -3.66 8.26
CA GLY A 120 15.52 -3.62 9.38
C GLY A 120 16.57 -4.74 9.40
N SER A 121 16.46 -5.72 8.49
CA SER A 121 17.33 -6.90 8.42
C SER A 121 17.53 -7.36 6.98
N THR A 122 18.52 -8.20 6.72
CA THR A 122 18.64 -8.86 5.41
C THR A 122 17.59 -9.95 5.25
N TYR A 123 16.89 -9.97 4.12
CA TYR A 123 15.88 -10.98 3.77
C TYR A 123 16.06 -11.38 2.31
N HIS A 124 16.25 -12.69 2.05
CA HIS A 124 16.55 -13.26 0.73
C HIS A 124 17.66 -12.56 -0.07
N GLY A 125 18.67 -12.02 0.63
CA GLY A 125 19.79 -11.31 0.01
C GLY A 125 19.56 -9.82 -0.25
N HIS A 126 18.42 -9.28 0.20
CA HIS A 126 18.08 -7.86 0.09
C HIS A 126 18.09 -7.18 1.46
N GLY A 127 18.32 -5.86 1.49
CA GLY A 127 18.40 -5.08 2.72
C GLY A 127 19.64 -5.38 3.58
N PRO A 128 19.74 -4.79 4.78
CA PRO A 128 18.76 -3.89 5.38
C PRO A 128 18.71 -2.54 4.67
N HIS A 129 17.52 -1.96 4.57
CA HIS A 129 17.27 -0.61 4.07
C HIS A 129 17.18 0.42 5.18
N LEU A 130 17.00 -0.02 6.43
CA LEU A 130 16.90 0.81 7.62
C LEU A 130 17.78 0.26 8.74
N GLN A 131 18.44 1.16 9.47
CA GLN A 131 19.02 0.87 10.77
C GLN A 131 18.02 1.27 11.86
N ILE A 132 17.31 0.30 12.46
CA ILE A 132 16.30 0.58 13.47
C ILE A 132 16.94 0.88 14.85
N HIS A 133 16.54 1.99 15.46
CA HIS A 133 16.98 2.41 16.78
C HIS A 133 16.05 1.89 17.88
N TRP A 134 16.10 0.58 18.15
CA TRP A 134 15.19 -0.08 19.10
C TRP A 134 15.14 0.54 20.50
N ALA A 135 16.28 1.05 21.00
CA ALA A 135 16.35 1.73 22.29
C ALA A 135 15.55 3.05 22.33
N SER A 136 15.32 3.66 21.18
CA SER A 136 14.56 4.91 21.01
C SER A 136 13.06 4.66 20.77
N ILE A 137 12.63 3.39 20.66
CA ILE A 137 11.25 3.00 20.38
C ILE A 137 10.65 2.39 21.66
N PRO A 138 9.51 2.91 22.17
CA PRO A 138 8.79 2.29 23.27
C PRO A 138 8.45 0.82 22.97
N GLY A 139 8.58 -0.08 23.94
CA GLY A 139 8.42 -1.53 23.71
C GLY A 139 7.07 -1.93 23.11
N ASN A 140 5.98 -1.23 23.48
CA ASN A 140 4.65 -1.45 22.92
C ASN A 140 4.50 -1.01 21.45
N TRP A 141 5.49 -0.33 20.88
CA TRP A 141 5.57 0.07 19.48
C TRP A 141 6.52 -0.78 18.65
N TRP A 142 7.25 -1.74 19.25
CA TRP A 142 8.23 -2.55 18.50
C TRP A 142 7.61 -3.32 17.33
N SER A 143 6.37 -3.78 17.46
CA SER A 143 5.66 -4.47 16.37
C SER A 143 5.40 -3.59 15.14
N GLN A 144 5.46 -2.26 15.29
CA GLN A 144 5.31 -1.31 14.17
C GLN A 144 6.59 -1.17 13.32
N TYR A 145 7.71 -1.71 13.81
CA TYR A 145 9.03 -1.67 13.16
C TYR A 145 9.65 -3.06 12.97
N THR A 146 9.06 -4.10 13.57
CA THR A 146 9.51 -5.48 13.37
C THR A 146 9.12 -5.94 11.97
N GLY A 147 10.10 -6.48 11.25
CA GLY A 147 9.90 -7.02 9.90
C GLY A 147 8.84 -8.13 9.89
N ASP A 148 7.93 -8.03 8.93
CA ASP A 148 6.76 -8.88 8.78
C ASP A 148 6.83 -9.58 7.43
N ALA A 149 7.10 -10.89 7.46
CA ALA A 149 7.30 -11.69 6.25
C ALA A 149 6.05 -11.81 5.36
N SER A 150 4.88 -11.38 5.84
CA SER A 150 3.67 -11.25 5.01
C SER A 150 3.64 -9.96 4.18
N SER A 151 4.55 -9.01 4.44
CA SER A 151 4.66 -7.79 3.66
C SER A 151 5.16 -8.10 2.25
N TYR A 152 4.56 -7.41 1.28
CA TYR A 152 4.96 -7.51 -0.11
C TYR A 152 6.44 -7.13 -0.31
N THR A 153 7.17 -8.01 -0.97
CA THR A 153 8.57 -7.78 -1.41
C THR A 153 8.74 -8.09 -2.90
N GLY A 154 7.63 -8.29 -3.62
CA GLY A 154 7.58 -8.87 -4.96
C GLY A 154 6.69 -10.11 -5.04
N SER A 155 6.46 -10.57 -6.27
CA SER A 155 5.66 -11.74 -6.60
C SER A 155 6.46 -12.76 -7.41
N ALA A 156 5.93 -13.98 -7.52
CA ALA A 156 6.41 -14.94 -8.50
C ALA A 156 5.85 -14.58 -9.88
N PHE A 157 6.52 -15.06 -10.94
CA PHE A 157 6.00 -14.88 -12.29
C PHE A 157 4.75 -15.73 -12.53
N ASP A 158 3.62 -15.08 -12.81
CA ASP A 158 2.30 -15.70 -12.99
C ASP A 158 1.94 -15.94 -14.48
N GLY A 159 2.90 -15.79 -15.38
CA GLY A 159 2.75 -16.12 -16.80
C GLY A 159 2.58 -14.91 -17.72
N PRO A 160 2.25 -15.14 -19.01
CA PRO A 160 2.10 -14.06 -19.98
C PRO A 160 1.05 -13.02 -19.57
N GLY A 161 1.47 -11.76 -19.52
CA GLY A 161 0.62 -10.64 -19.11
C GLY A 161 0.59 -10.36 -17.61
N ASP A 162 1.44 -11.03 -16.83
CA ASP A 162 1.74 -10.68 -15.44
C ASP A 162 2.32 -9.24 -15.38
N PRO A 163 1.69 -8.30 -14.63
CA PRO A 163 2.13 -6.91 -14.60
C PRO A 163 3.55 -6.74 -14.04
N LEU A 164 3.98 -7.60 -13.13
CA LEU A 164 5.25 -7.48 -12.44
C LEU A 164 5.68 -8.84 -11.86
N ALA A 165 6.97 -9.14 -11.86
CA ALA A 165 7.48 -10.37 -11.28
C ALA A 165 8.87 -10.18 -10.68
N GLY A 166 9.14 -10.95 -9.63
CA GLY A 166 10.38 -10.92 -8.88
C GLY A 166 10.39 -9.85 -7.79
N TYR A 167 11.54 -9.72 -7.14
CA TYR A 167 11.74 -8.80 -6.04
C TYR A 167 11.52 -7.35 -6.46
N GLN A 168 10.76 -6.61 -5.65
CA GLN A 168 10.56 -5.17 -5.83
C GLN A 168 11.48 -4.36 -4.91
N PRO A 169 12.15 -3.31 -5.45
CA PRO A 169 12.96 -2.40 -4.64
C PRO A 169 12.19 -1.86 -3.44
N TYR A 170 12.92 -1.55 -2.37
CA TYR A 170 12.37 -0.87 -1.21
C TYR A 170 12.08 0.59 -1.55
N ASP A 171 10.88 1.05 -1.22
CA ASP A 171 10.38 2.37 -1.60
C ASP A 171 10.37 3.36 -0.44
N PHE A 172 11.49 4.07 -0.25
CA PHE A 172 11.61 5.07 0.80
C PHE A 172 10.56 6.20 0.72
N GLU A 173 10.03 6.50 -0.48
CA GLU A 173 9.03 7.56 -0.67
C GLU A 173 7.59 7.03 -0.58
N SER A 174 7.40 5.72 -0.42
CA SER A 174 6.07 5.10 -0.35
C SER A 174 5.13 5.88 0.57
N ILE A 175 3.88 6.07 0.14
CA ILE A 175 2.86 6.68 0.98
C ILE A 175 2.63 5.87 2.27
N MET A 176 3.03 4.60 2.28
CA MET A 176 2.94 3.67 3.39
C MET A 176 4.15 3.74 4.35
N HIS A 177 5.21 4.47 4.00
CA HIS A 177 6.40 4.59 4.84
C HIS A 177 6.15 5.57 6.00
N TYR A 178 6.59 5.22 7.21
CA TYR A 178 6.67 6.16 8.33
C TYR A 178 7.74 7.22 8.10
N GLY A 179 7.53 8.41 8.65
CA GLY A 179 8.59 9.42 8.67
C GLY A 179 9.79 8.93 9.50
N GLY A 180 10.96 9.36 9.06
CA GLY A 180 12.23 9.17 9.74
C GLY A 180 12.37 9.81 11.12
N GLY A 181 13.62 10.00 11.53
CA GLY A 181 13.99 10.69 12.77
C GLY A 181 14.58 9.76 13.82
N SER A 182 14.19 9.89 15.09
CA SER A 182 14.90 9.20 16.19
C SER A 182 14.74 7.67 16.21
N ARG A 183 13.91 7.10 15.33
CA ARG A 183 13.50 5.69 15.36
C ARG A 183 14.30 4.82 14.40
N PHE A 184 14.85 5.38 13.34
CA PHE A 184 15.71 4.68 12.39
C PHE A 184 16.53 5.67 11.59
N ASP A 185 17.63 5.20 11.02
CA ASP A 185 18.32 5.84 9.90
C ASP A 185 18.07 5.04 8.62
N THR A 186 17.96 5.72 7.47
CA THR A 186 17.91 5.06 6.16
C THR A 186 19.29 4.57 5.69
N ILE A 187 19.30 3.52 4.86
CA ILE A 187 20.47 2.95 4.21
C ILE A 187 20.15 2.87 2.70
N PRO A 188 20.71 3.77 1.87
CA PRO A 188 21.66 4.83 2.20
C PRO A 188 21.02 6.03 2.93
N ALA A 189 21.81 6.72 3.75
CA ALA A 189 21.35 7.79 4.64
C ALA A 189 20.80 9.04 3.92
N ASP A 190 21.11 9.21 2.62
CA ASP A 190 20.56 10.30 1.83
C ASP A 190 19.05 10.14 1.56
N LYS A 191 18.46 8.97 1.82
CA LYS A 191 17.03 8.68 1.56
C LYS A 191 16.07 9.13 2.64
N GLU A 192 16.58 9.58 3.80
CA GLU A 192 15.75 9.97 4.94
C GLU A 192 14.65 10.98 4.57
N HIS A 193 14.98 11.95 3.71
CA HIS A 193 14.08 13.03 3.27
C HIS A 193 12.89 12.56 2.42
N LEU A 194 12.93 11.34 1.89
CA LEU A 194 11.84 10.75 1.10
C LEU A 194 10.75 10.16 2.01
N THR A 195 11.12 9.74 3.22
CA THR A 195 10.24 8.99 4.10
C THR A 195 9.09 9.83 4.69
N GLY A 196 7.95 9.19 4.92
CA GLY A 196 6.83 9.82 5.64
C GLY A 196 6.00 10.81 4.82
N GLN A 197 6.23 10.93 3.52
CA GLN A 197 5.38 11.76 2.67
C GLN A 197 3.92 11.26 2.67
N ARG A 198 2.98 12.20 2.59
CA ARG A 198 1.52 11.95 2.49
C ARG A 198 0.90 12.83 1.40
N GLN A 199 1.63 13.03 0.30
CA GLN A 199 1.25 13.91 -0.80
C GLN A 199 0.74 13.12 -2.01
N HIS A 200 1.38 11.99 -2.33
CA HIS A 200 1.11 11.24 -3.54
C HIS A 200 1.42 9.74 -3.40
N LEU A 201 0.94 8.94 -4.35
CA LEU A 201 1.39 7.56 -4.54
C LEU A 201 2.68 7.57 -5.36
N THR A 202 3.67 6.80 -4.94
CA THR A 202 4.87 6.56 -5.74
C THR A 202 4.59 5.56 -6.87
N LEU A 203 5.56 5.37 -7.76
CA LEU A 203 5.49 4.28 -8.73
C LEU A 203 5.47 2.90 -8.02
N GLY A 204 6.26 2.73 -6.95
CA GLY A 204 6.30 1.49 -6.17
C GLY A 204 4.96 1.15 -5.53
N ASP A 205 4.28 2.14 -4.92
CA ASP A 205 2.93 1.96 -4.37
C ASP A 205 1.94 1.45 -5.43
N ILE A 206 2.01 2.04 -6.62
CA ILE A 206 1.14 1.72 -7.75
C ILE A 206 1.45 0.34 -8.31
N GLU A 207 2.73 0.01 -8.50
CA GLU A 207 3.20 -1.27 -9.04
C GLU A 207 2.89 -2.42 -8.09
N GLN A 208 3.08 -2.24 -6.78
CA GLN A 208 2.67 -3.22 -5.77
C GLN A 208 1.19 -3.59 -5.90
N ILE A 209 0.30 -2.61 -6.00
CA ILE A 209 -1.14 -2.89 -6.14
C ILE A 209 -1.48 -3.51 -7.50
N LYS A 210 -0.81 -3.08 -8.56
CA LYS A 210 -1.00 -3.72 -9.88
C LYS A 210 -0.59 -5.18 -9.85
N ASP A 211 0.48 -5.51 -9.14
CA ASP A 211 0.97 -6.88 -8.98
C ASP A 211 0.02 -7.73 -8.13
N ILE A 212 -0.29 -7.28 -6.90
CA ILE A 212 -1.19 -8.00 -5.97
C ILE A 212 -2.54 -8.29 -6.61
N TYR A 213 -3.10 -7.34 -7.37
CA TYR A 213 -4.42 -7.47 -7.98
C TYR A 213 -4.40 -7.79 -9.47
N GLN A 214 -3.21 -8.07 -10.04
CA GLN A 214 -3.04 -8.48 -11.42
C GLN A 214 -3.72 -7.52 -12.42
N CYS A 215 -3.49 -6.22 -12.23
CA CYS A 215 -4.09 -5.17 -13.05
C CYS A 215 -3.53 -5.20 -14.47
N ARG A 216 -4.34 -5.67 -15.43
CA ARG A 216 -3.96 -5.78 -16.85
C ARG A 216 -4.54 -4.63 -17.68
N PRO A 217 -3.71 -3.80 -18.33
CA PRO A 217 -4.23 -2.69 -19.14
C PRO A 217 -4.94 -3.22 -20.38
N LYS A 218 -5.96 -2.49 -20.86
CA LYS A 218 -6.55 -2.74 -22.19
C LYS A 218 -5.51 -2.37 -23.23
N CYS A 219 -5.18 -3.29 -24.13
CA CYS A 219 -4.36 -2.95 -25.29
C CYS A 219 -5.17 -2.00 -26.17
N ARG A 220 -4.71 -0.75 -26.38
CA ARG A 220 -5.28 0.08 -27.46
C ARG A 220 -4.77 -0.52 -28.78
N GLN A 221 -5.69 -1.02 -29.61
CA GLN A 221 -5.47 -1.62 -30.96
C GLN A 221 -4.00 -2.00 -31.28
N GLY A 222 -3.61 -3.24 -30.95
CA GLY A 222 -2.28 -3.79 -31.19
C GLY A 222 -1.92 -4.88 -30.17
N PRO A 223 -0.83 -5.65 -30.37
CA PRO A 223 -0.35 -6.59 -29.38
C PRO A 223 -0.01 -5.85 -28.07
N CYS A 224 -0.51 -6.34 -26.93
CA CYS A 224 -0.13 -5.78 -25.63
C CYS A 224 1.40 -5.84 -25.45
N PRO A 225 2.01 -4.79 -24.87
CA PRO A 225 3.43 -4.86 -24.53
C PRO A 225 3.62 -6.01 -23.53
N THR A 226 4.47 -6.96 -23.89
CA THR A 226 4.95 -7.96 -22.93
C THR A 226 5.89 -7.24 -21.97
N PRO A 227 5.72 -7.36 -20.64
CA PRO A 227 6.72 -6.89 -19.70
C PRO A 227 8.07 -7.48 -20.08
N ALA A 228 9.12 -6.65 -20.10
CA ALA A 228 10.46 -7.15 -20.33
C ALA A 228 10.82 -8.14 -19.21
N PRO A 229 11.47 -9.28 -19.51
CA PRO A 229 11.93 -10.17 -18.45
C PRO A 229 12.84 -9.40 -17.49
N THR A 230 12.55 -9.49 -16.20
CA THR A 230 13.41 -8.96 -15.14
C THR A 230 14.83 -9.48 -15.36
N PRO A 231 15.87 -8.62 -15.39
CA PRO A 231 17.24 -9.08 -15.52
C PRO A 231 17.55 -10.11 -14.43
N ALA A 232 18.17 -11.22 -14.80
CA ALA A 232 18.64 -12.21 -13.84
C ALA A 232 19.53 -11.51 -12.78
N PRO A 233 19.45 -11.91 -11.49
CA PRO A 233 20.30 -11.33 -10.46
C PRO A 233 21.76 -11.46 -10.86
N THR A 234 22.50 -10.35 -10.78
CA THR A 234 23.94 -10.32 -11.01
C THR A 234 24.59 -11.33 -10.06
N PRO A 235 25.37 -12.31 -10.56
CA PRO A 235 26.04 -13.26 -9.69
C PRO A 235 26.95 -12.52 -8.71
N ALA A 236 26.85 -12.90 -7.43
CA ALA A 236 27.69 -12.35 -6.38
C ALA A 236 29.18 -12.51 -6.76
N PRO A 237 30.03 -11.51 -6.49
CA PRO A 237 31.46 -11.61 -6.79
C PRO A 237 32.06 -12.79 -6.03
N THR A 238 32.76 -13.66 -6.76
CA THR A 238 33.49 -14.77 -6.17
C THR A 238 34.54 -14.22 -5.21
N PRO A 239 34.59 -14.66 -3.94
CA PRO A 239 35.62 -14.21 -3.01
C PRO A 239 36.99 -14.59 -3.55
N ALA A 240 37.92 -13.62 -3.53
CA ALA A 240 39.29 -13.84 -3.94
C ALA A 240 39.95 -14.92 -3.07
N PRO A 241 40.79 -15.80 -3.64
CA PRO A 241 41.53 -16.77 -2.84
C PRO A 241 42.46 -16.04 -1.88
N THR A 242 42.35 -16.35 -0.60
CA THR A 242 43.24 -15.87 0.44
C THR A 242 44.65 -16.45 0.22
N PRO A 243 45.72 -15.63 0.27
CA PRO A 243 47.10 -16.11 0.14
C PRO A 243 47.54 -16.98 1.33
#